data_AF-A0A3D5L3V1-F1
#
_entry.id   AF-A0A3D5L3V1-F1
#
_cell.length_a   1.000
_cell.length_b   1.000
_cell.length_c   1.000
_cell.angle_alpha   90.00
_cell.angle_beta   90.00
_cell.angle_gamma   90.00
#
_symmetry.space_group_name_H-M   'P 1'
#
loop_
_entity.id
_entity.type
_entity.pdbx_description
1 polymer ?
#
loop_
_entity_poly.entity_id
_entity_poly.type
_entity_poly.pdbx_seq_one_letter_code
_entity_poly.pdbx_strand_id
1 'polypeptide(L)'
;MKRKKITAILAGLAAGALALSLSACGSSSGASSDSTIAAAASDTTSASADSGTAASSDGTTKVIRAVTGGSPKPYVYTDDDGNLTGFDIEVLQAIVDKLPGYELSVEQADFESLFSGLSAGTYDIAVNNLSYRPERAENYYFSYPYDAIQYDFIQRSDDTPLTSLE
;
A
#
# COMPACT_ATOMS: atom_id res chain seq x y z
N MET A 1 -4.75 -49.10 -17.10
CA MET A 1 -5.86 -48.48 -17.87
C MET A 1 -5.31 -47.39 -18.80
N LYS A 2 -6.12 -46.82 -19.70
CA LYS A 2 -5.64 -46.04 -20.88
C LYS A 2 -5.14 -44.63 -20.51
N ARG A 3 -3.90 -44.29 -20.90
CA ARG A 3 -3.36 -42.92 -20.82
C ARG A 3 -3.99 -42.06 -21.92
N LYS A 4 -4.73 -41.00 -21.57
CA LYS A 4 -5.16 -39.98 -22.55
C LYS A 4 -4.00 -39.02 -22.80
N LYS A 5 -3.53 -38.93 -24.05
CA LYS A 5 -2.71 -37.81 -24.52
C LYS A 5 -3.65 -36.71 -25.00
N ILE A 6 -3.45 -35.47 -24.54
CA ILE A 6 -4.13 -34.29 -25.09
C ILE A 6 -3.13 -33.59 -25.99
N THR A 7 -3.41 -33.55 -27.29
CA THR A 7 -2.59 -32.86 -28.29
C THR A 7 -3.12 -31.43 -28.45
N ALA A 8 -2.45 -30.46 -27.85
CA ALA A 8 -2.72 -29.05 -28.11
C ALA A 8 -2.02 -28.60 -29.40
N ILE A 9 -2.71 -27.81 -30.22
CA ILE A 9 -2.20 -27.29 -31.50
C ILE A 9 -1.60 -25.90 -31.24
N LEU A 10 -0.32 -25.70 -31.55
CA LEU A 10 0.26 -24.36 -31.71
C LEU A 10 0.40 -24.06 -33.20
N ALA A 11 -0.12 -22.91 -33.63
CA ALA A 11 0.03 -22.38 -34.98
C ALA A 11 0.02 -20.85 -34.97
N GLY A 12 1.11 -20.24 -35.45
CA GLY A 12 1.27 -18.79 -35.52
C GLY A 12 1.65 -18.11 -34.18
N LEU A 13 2.17 -16.88 -34.17
CA LEU A 13 2.72 -16.09 -35.29
C LEU A 13 3.67 -14.98 -34.73
N ALA A 14 4.36 -14.29 -35.64
CA ALA A 14 5.04 -13.00 -35.44
C ALA A 14 6.32 -12.99 -34.57
N ALA A 15 7.46 -12.95 -35.25
CA ALA A 15 8.65 -12.29 -34.73
C ALA A 15 8.48 -10.75 -34.83
N GLY A 16 9.06 -9.99 -33.91
CA GLY A 16 8.90 -8.53 -33.87
C GLY A 16 9.88 -7.86 -32.91
N ALA A 17 11.19 -7.97 -33.17
CA ALA A 17 12.20 -7.26 -32.40
C ALA A 17 12.18 -5.76 -32.73
N LEU A 18 11.95 -4.90 -31.74
CA LEU A 18 11.99 -3.45 -31.91
C LEU A 18 12.81 -2.81 -30.77
N ALA A 19 14.10 -2.63 -31.02
CA ALA A 19 14.99 -1.91 -30.11
C ALA A 19 14.99 -0.42 -30.44
N LEU A 20 14.58 0.44 -29.50
CA LEU A 20 14.76 1.89 -29.57
C LEU A 20 15.58 2.39 -28.38
N SER A 21 16.88 2.55 -28.59
CA SER A 21 17.77 3.27 -27.68
C SER A 21 17.71 4.77 -27.97
N LEU A 22 17.08 5.55 -27.10
CA LEU A 22 17.12 7.03 -27.17
C LEU A 22 18.20 7.58 -26.23
N SER A 23 19.42 7.71 -26.75
CA SER A 23 20.46 8.54 -26.12
C SER A 23 20.19 10.01 -26.43
N ALA A 24 19.77 10.78 -25.41
CA ALA A 24 19.66 12.24 -25.49
C ALA A 24 20.59 12.88 -24.44
N CYS A 25 21.82 13.19 -24.84
CA CYS A 25 22.75 14.01 -24.07
C CYS A 25 22.92 15.36 -24.79
N GLY A 26 22.79 16.46 -24.05
CA GLY A 26 22.70 17.80 -24.64
C GLY A 26 22.90 18.92 -23.62
N SER A 27 24.15 19.12 -23.20
CA SER A 27 24.63 20.35 -22.55
C SER A 27 24.51 21.55 -23.52
N SER A 28 24.64 22.83 -23.16
CA SER A 28 25.05 23.52 -21.93
C SER A 28 24.79 25.02 -22.09
N SER A 29 24.51 25.76 -21.00
CA SER A 29 25.05 27.12 -20.69
C SER A 29 24.18 27.84 -19.65
N GLY A 30 24.83 28.47 -18.66
CA GLY A 30 24.18 29.25 -17.60
C GLY A 30 25.12 29.38 -16.41
N ALA A 31 25.82 30.51 -16.30
CA ALA A 31 26.94 30.65 -15.38
C ALA A 31 26.52 31.04 -13.95
N SER A 32 27.39 30.72 -13.00
CA SER A 32 27.28 31.02 -11.57
C SER A 32 27.18 32.52 -11.24
N SER A 33 26.61 32.82 -10.08
CA SER A 33 27.18 33.82 -9.16
C SER A 33 26.87 33.42 -7.72
N ASP A 34 27.85 33.61 -6.85
CA ASP A 34 27.79 33.31 -5.40
C ASP A 34 27.29 34.53 -4.61
N SER A 35 26.74 34.30 -3.42
CA SER A 35 26.53 35.33 -2.38
C SER A 35 26.37 34.73 -0.99
N THR A 36 27.51 34.47 -0.35
CA THR A 36 27.63 34.36 1.11
C THR A 36 28.06 35.73 1.69
N ILE A 37 27.79 36.11 2.95
CA ILE A 37 27.17 35.43 4.11
C ILE A 37 26.01 36.35 4.65
N ALA A 38 25.42 36.29 5.85
CA ALA A 38 25.77 35.76 7.18
C ALA A 38 24.50 35.39 8.00
N ALA A 39 24.67 35.06 9.29
CA ALA A 39 23.57 34.72 10.21
C ALA A 39 23.25 35.83 11.23
N ALA A 40 22.00 35.86 11.70
CA ALA A 40 21.60 36.45 12.97
C ALA A 40 20.51 35.55 13.60
N ALA A 41 20.71 35.13 14.84
CA ALA A 41 19.77 34.26 15.55
C ALA A 41 18.80 35.09 16.42
N SER A 42 17.56 34.64 16.49
CA SER A 42 16.58 35.04 17.51
C SER A 42 15.71 33.84 17.87
N ASP A 43 15.84 33.34 19.10
CA ASP A 43 14.88 32.40 19.65
C ASP A 43 13.51 33.07 19.77
N THR A 44 12.45 32.38 19.33
CA THR A 44 11.07 32.70 19.70
C THR A 44 10.27 31.41 19.67
N THR A 45 9.95 30.89 20.86
CA THR A 45 9.16 29.68 21.08
C THR A 45 7.68 29.90 20.75
N SER A 46 7.37 29.93 19.45
CA SER A 46 6.00 29.84 18.97
C SER A 46 5.45 28.42 19.18
N ALA A 47 4.53 28.26 20.12
CA ALA A 47 3.75 27.04 20.26
C ALA A 47 2.78 26.91 19.06
N SER A 48 3.18 26.16 18.05
CA SER A 48 2.32 25.81 16.92
C SER A 48 1.18 24.89 17.38
N ALA A 49 0.07 25.49 17.82
CA ALA A 49 -1.20 24.81 17.90
C ALA A 49 -1.62 24.46 16.46
N ASP A 50 -1.44 23.19 16.08
CA ASP A 50 -1.83 22.67 14.77
C ASP A 50 -3.33 22.82 14.57
N SER A 51 -3.71 23.96 14.01
CA SER A 51 -5.09 24.36 13.78
C SER A 51 -5.50 23.79 12.44
N GLY A 52 -5.68 22.46 12.41
CA GLY A 52 -5.86 21.68 11.20
C GLY A 52 -6.84 22.34 10.24
N THR A 53 -6.32 22.80 9.09
CA THR A 53 -7.09 23.51 8.08
C THR A 53 -8.18 22.58 7.56
N ALA A 54 -9.41 22.77 8.04
CA ALA A 54 -10.58 22.12 7.49
C ALA A 54 -10.67 22.47 6.00
N ALA A 55 -10.42 21.49 5.14
CA ALA A 55 -10.44 21.68 3.71
C ALA A 55 -11.84 22.13 3.29
N SER A 56 -11.96 23.34 2.75
CA SER A 56 -13.21 23.82 2.15
C SER A 56 -13.66 22.84 1.08
N SER A 57 -14.74 22.14 1.33
CA SER A 57 -15.31 21.20 0.37
C SER A 57 -15.93 21.97 -0.80
N ASP A 58 -15.19 22.04 -1.92
CA ASP A 58 -15.85 21.98 -3.22
C ASP A 58 -16.78 20.75 -3.22
N GLY A 59 -17.97 20.88 -3.80
CA GLY A 59 -19.11 19.96 -3.61
C GLY A 59 -18.98 18.58 -4.24
N THR A 60 -17.76 18.07 -4.42
CA THR A 60 -17.44 16.77 -5.01
C THR A 60 -16.81 15.86 -3.97
N THR A 61 -17.51 14.79 -3.57
CA THR A 61 -16.93 13.73 -2.74
C THR A 61 -15.76 13.06 -3.46
N LYS A 62 -14.66 12.82 -2.75
CA LYS A 62 -13.49 12.12 -3.26
C LYS A 62 -13.45 10.67 -2.76
N VAL A 63 -13.57 9.72 -3.68
CA VAL A 63 -13.38 8.30 -3.39
C VAL A 63 -11.90 8.00 -3.16
N ILE A 64 -11.60 7.28 -2.08
CA ILE A 64 -10.31 6.65 -1.80
C ILE A 64 -10.39 5.21 -2.33
N ARG A 65 -9.53 4.87 -3.30
CA ARG A 65 -9.45 3.54 -3.90
C ARG A 65 -8.49 2.68 -3.08
N ALA A 66 -9.04 1.87 -2.18
CA ALA A 66 -8.29 0.92 -1.39
C ALA A 66 -8.20 -0.44 -2.10
N VAL A 67 -7.07 -1.13 -1.97
CA VAL A 67 -6.87 -2.47 -2.51
C VAL A 67 -6.41 -3.46 -1.44
N THR A 68 -6.96 -4.67 -1.48
CA THR A 68 -6.63 -5.77 -0.57
C THR A 68 -6.32 -7.06 -1.34
N GLY A 69 -5.59 -7.98 -0.72
CA GLY A 69 -5.50 -9.38 -1.13
C GLY A 69 -6.66 -10.23 -0.57
N GLY A 70 -7.45 -9.71 0.37
CA GLY A 70 -8.57 -10.40 1.01
C GLY A 70 -8.16 -11.57 1.93
N SER A 71 -6.93 -11.52 2.46
CA SER A 71 -6.37 -12.55 3.35
C SER A 71 -5.18 -11.96 4.13
N PRO A 72 -5.00 -12.25 5.44
CA PRO A 72 -5.65 -13.31 6.22
C PRO A 72 -6.78 -12.85 7.16
N LYS A 73 -7.68 -13.77 7.53
CA LYS A 73 -8.55 -13.63 8.72
C LYS A 73 -7.67 -13.49 9.98
N PRO A 74 -8.03 -12.63 10.96
CA PRO A 74 -9.22 -11.78 11.02
C PRO A 74 -9.05 -10.38 10.39
N TYR A 75 -7.89 -10.07 9.81
CA TYR A 75 -7.53 -8.73 9.36
C TYR A 75 -8.23 -8.29 8.07
N VAL A 76 -8.31 -9.19 7.10
CA VAL A 76 -8.90 -8.97 5.78
C VAL A 76 -9.44 -10.28 5.24
N TYR A 77 -10.72 -10.30 4.86
CA TYR A 77 -11.41 -11.48 4.35
C TYR A 77 -12.73 -11.14 3.66
N THR A 78 -13.29 -12.11 2.92
CA THR A 78 -14.69 -12.08 2.49
C THR A 78 -15.57 -12.75 3.55
N ASP A 79 -16.66 -12.10 3.97
CA ASP A 79 -17.66 -12.67 4.88
C ASP A 79 -18.62 -13.65 4.19
N ASP A 80 -19.56 -14.21 4.96
CA ASP A 80 -20.52 -15.20 4.48
C ASP A 80 -21.62 -14.61 3.57
N ASP A 81 -21.80 -13.27 3.60
CA ASP A 81 -22.71 -12.51 2.72
C ASP A 81 -22.02 -12.05 1.41
N GLY A 82 -20.68 -12.15 1.34
CA GLY A 82 -19.86 -11.84 0.16
C GLY A 82 -19.12 -10.50 0.21
N ASN A 83 -19.13 -9.78 1.32
CA ASN A 83 -18.50 -8.47 1.47
C ASN A 83 -17.03 -8.60 1.89
N LEU A 84 -16.17 -7.67 1.45
CA LEU A 84 -14.81 -7.52 1.97
C LEU A 84 -14.86 -6.81 3.33
N THR A 85 -14.30 -7.45 4.36
CA THR A 85 -14.35 -6.97 5.75
C THR A 85 -13.14 -7.50 6.55
N GLY A 86 -13.14 -7.28 7.86
CA GLY A 86 -12.06 -7.60 8.78
C GLY A 86 -11.37 -6.36 9.32
N PHE A 87 -10.56 -6.55 10.38
CA PHE A 87 -10.05 -5.48 11.23
C PHE A 87 -9.41 -4.32 10.47
N ASP A 88 -8.58 -4.58 9.45
CA ASP A 88 -7.90 -3.51 8.71
C ASP A 88 -8.87 -2.69 7.83
N ILE A 89 -9.88 -3.36 7.25
CA ILE A 89 -10.93 -2.70 6.44
C ILE A 89 -11.88 -1.92 7.34
N GLU A 90 -12.31 -2.51 8.47
CA GLU A 90 -13.18 -1.85 9.44
C GLU A 90 -12.50 -0.62 10.08
N VAL A 91 -11.20 -0.71 10.39
CA VAL A 91 -10.39 0.44 10.85
C VAL A 91 -10.28 1.51 9.77
N LEU A 92 -10.03 1.14 8.51
CA LEU A 92 -9.93 2.10 7.40
C LEU A 92 -11.28 2.79 7.13
N GLN A 93 -12.40 2.05 7.11
CA GLN A 93 -13.75 2.61 6.98
C GLN A 93 -14.04 3.58 8.13
N ALA A 94 -13.80 3.18 9.38
CA ALA A 94 -14.02 4.01 10.57
C ALA A 94 -13.06 5.21 10.67
N ILE A 95 -12.04 5.30 9.81
CA ILE A 95 -11.23 6.52 9.58
C ILE A 95 -11.89 7.39 8.51
N VAL A 96 -12.26 6.82 7.35
CA VAL A 96 -12.85 7.58 6.23
C VAL A 96 -14.22 8.16 6.60
N ASP A 97 -15.04 7.47 7.39
CA ASP A 97 -16.33 7.97 7.92
C ASP A 97 -16.19 9.28 8.74
N LYS A 98 -14.97 9.62 9.18
CA LYS A 98 -14.66 10.84 9.93
C LYS A 98 -14.03 11.94 9.05
N LEU A 99 -13.81 11.69 7.76
CA LEU A 99 -13.22 12.62 6.80
C LEU A 99 -14.33 13.23 5.92
N PRO A 100 -14.80 14.46 6.20
CA PRO A 100 -15.88 15.07 5.42
C PRO A 100 -15.46 15.26 3.96
N GLY A 101 -16.33 14.86 3.04
CA GLY A 101 -16.06 14.91 1.60
C GLY A 101 -15.24 13.73 1.05
N TYR A 102 -15.07 12.65 1.82
CA TYR A 102 -14.43 11.41 1.37
C TYR A 102 -15.36 10.20 1.46
N GLU A 103 -15.15 9.24 0.57
CA GLU A 103 -15.79 7.91 0.56
C GLU A 103 -14.72 6.83 0.36
N LEU A 104 -14.98 5.59 0.79
CA LEU A 104 -14.06 4.46 0.62
C LEU A 104 -14.61 3.47 -0.42
N SER A 105 -13.75 3.02 -1.33
CA SER A 105 -14.02 1.89 -2.23
C SER A 105 -12.91 0.86 -2.06
N VAL A 106 -13.25 -0.35 -1.62
CA VAL A 106 -12.28 -1.44 -1.40
C VAL A 106 -12.41 -2.49 -2.50
N GLU A 107 -11.33 -2.76 -3.22
CA GLU A 107 -11.25 -3.80 -4.25
C GLU A 107 -10.30 -4.94 -3.80
N GLN A 108 -10.59 -6.18 -4.22
CA GLN A 108 -9.67 -7.30 -4.04
C GLN A 108 -8.87 -7.55 -5.34
N ALA A 109 -7.56 -7.71 -5.20
CA ALA A 109 -6.64 -8.06 -6.27
C ALA A 109 -5.59 -9.09 -5.77
N ASP A 110 -4.74 -9.61 -6.66
CA ASP A 110 -3.63 -10.49 -6.25
C ASP A 110 -2.66 -9.72 -5.33
N PHE A 111 -2.20 -10.34 -4.23
CA PHE A 111 -1.33 -9.68 -3.24
C PHE A 111 -0.03 -9.10 -3.85
N GLU A 112 0.51 -9.75 -4.89
CA GLU A 112 1.70 -9.28 -5.62
C GLU A 112 1.43 -8.00 -6.43
N SER A 113 0.16 -7.76 -6.81
CA SER A 113 -0.26 -6.61 -7.63
C SER A 113 -0.56 -5.33 -6.82
N LEU A 114 -0.76 -5.42 -5.50
CA LEU A 114 -1.13 -4.28 -4.66
C LEU A 114 -0.11 -3.13 -4.78
N PHE A 115 1.18 -3.47 -4.73
CA PHE A 115 2.28 -2.50 -4.75
C PHE A 115 2.50 -1.87 -6.14
N SER A 116 2.35 -2.66 -7.22
CA SER A 116 2.42 -2.12 -8.59
C SER A 116 1.20 -1.27 -8.93
N GLY A 117 0.01 -1.62 -8.44
CA GLY A 117 -1.20 -0.81 -8.56
C GLY A 117 -1.13 0.52 -7.80
N LEU A 118 -0.50 0.54 -6.61
CA LEU A 118 -0.15 1.79 -5.91
C LEU A 118 0.85 2.63 -6.73
N SER A 119 1.94 2.01 -7.20
CA SER A 119 2.97 2.70 -8.00
C SER A 119 2.45 3.27 -9.32
N ALA A 120 1.43 2.63 -9.91
CA ALA A 120 0.75 3.09 -11.11
C ALA A 120 -0.35 4.16 -10.85
N GLY A 121 -0.65 4.47 -9.59
CA GLY A 121 -1.76 5.35 -9.22
C GLY A 121 -3.15 4.76 -9.49
N THR A 122 -3.26 3.44 -9.71
CA THR A 122 -4.51 2.69 -9.83
C THR A 122 -5.27 2.66 -8.51
N TYR A 123 -4.53 2.59 -7.40
CA TYR A 123 -5.02 2.60 -6.03
C TYR A 123 -4.38 3.74 -5.23
N ASP A 124 -5.09 4.24 -4.22
CA ASP A 124 -4.62 5.30 -3.32
C ASP A 124 -4.04 4.74 -2.01
N ILE A 125 -4.48 3.54 -1.59
CA ILE A 125 -4.01 2.86 -0.37
C ILE A 125 -4.10 1.33 -0.52
N ALA A 126 -3.19 0.58 0.10
CA ALA A 126 -3.28 -0.88 0.21
C ALA A 126 -3.52 -1.29 1.67
N VAL A 127 -4.47 -2.21 1.87
CA VAL A 127 -5.00 -2.62 3.17
C VAL A 127 -5.01 -4.15 3.27
N ASN A 128 -3.93 -4.73 3.80
CA ASN A 128 -3.74 -6.19 3.85
C ASN A 128 -2.68 -6.63 4.88
N ASN A 129 -2.89 -6.34 6.16
CA ASN A 129 -2.04 -6.68 7.31
C ASN A 129 -0.53 -6.37 7.08
N LEU A 130 -0.27 -5.21 6.47
CA LEU A 130 1.02 -4.87 5.88
C LEU A 130 2.04 -4.42 6.94
N SER A 131 2.71 -5.39 7.57
CA SER A 131 3.79 -5.12 8.54
C SER A 131 4.87 -4.20 7.95
N TYR A 132 5.37 -3.26 8.76
CA TYR A 132 6.42 -2.31 8.36
C TYR A 132 7.72 -3.04 7.96
N ARG A 133 8.35 -2.56 6.87
CA ARG A 133 9.70 -2.94 6.43
C ARG A 133 10.43 -1.70 5.90
N PRO A 134 11.71 -1.45 6.26
CA PRO A 134 12.48 -0.31 5.76
C PRO A 134 12.49 -0.22 4.22
N GLU A 135 12.79 -1.33 3.54
CA GLU A 135 12.84 -1.42 2.07
C GLU A 135 11.51 -1.05 1.40
N ARG A 136 10.38 -1.29 2.09
CA ARG A 136 9.05 -0.87 1.61
C ARG A 136 8.81 0.61 1.90
N ALA A 137 9.27 1.11 3.05
CA ALA A 137 9.14 2.52 3.44
C ALA A 137 9.97 3.48 2.57
N GLU A 138 10.99 2.98 1.86
CA GLU A 138 11.69 3.72 0.80
C GLU A 138 10.78 4.08 -0.40
N ASN A 139 9.69 3.32 -0.60
CA ASN A 139 8.84 3.41 -1.79
C ASN A 139 7.37 3.77 -1.47
N TYR A 140 6.90 3.56 -0.23
CA TYR A 140 5.51 3.76 0.18
C TYR A 140 5.42 4.39 1.57
N TYR A 141 4.50 5.35 1.73
CA TYR A 141 4.12 5.83 3.05
C TYR A 141 3.30 4.78 3.79
N PHE A 142 3.54 4.66 5.10
CA PHE A 142 2.74 3.86 6.02
C PHE A 142 1.88 4.77 6.90
N SER A 143 0.77 4.24 7.42
CA SER A 143 0.06 4.86 8.54
C SER A 143 0.89 4.82 9.83
N TYR A 144 0.40 5.46 10.89
CA TYR A 144 0.79 5.05 12.24
C TYR A 144 0.46 3.55 12.45
N PRO A 145 1.26 2.80 13.24
CA PRO A 145 0.95 1.42 13.56
C PRO A 145 -0.32 1.33 14.41
N TYR A 146 -1.25 0.47 14.01
CA TYR A 146 -2.54 0.27 14.68
C TYR A 146 -2.76 -1.16 15.20
N ASP A 147 -1.80 -2.07 14.94
CA ASP A 147 -1.72 -3.42 15.51
C ASP A 147 -0.27 -3.76 15.87
N ALA A 148 -0.08 -4.73 16.77
CA ALA A 148 1.20 -5.20 17.29
C ALA A 148 1.27 -6.74 17.32
N ILE A 149 1.43 -7.34 16.14
CA ILE A 149 1.47 -8.79 15.90
C ILE A 149 2.60 -9.47 16.71
N GLN A 150 2.29 -10.60 17.33
CA GLN A 150 3.25 -11.51 17.98
C GLN A 150 3.18 -12.91 17.33
N TYR A 151 4.21 -13.74 17.56
CA TYR A 151 4.26 -15.11 17.06
C TYR A 151 4.14 -16.09 18.23
N ASP A 152 3.01 -16.80 18.29
CA ASP A 152 2.70 -17.76 19.34
C ASP A 152 2.89 -19.22 18.88
N PHE A 153 3.24 -20.10 19.82
CA PHE A 153 3.25 -21.54 19.62
C PHE A 153 1.92 -22.14 20.07
N ILE A 154 1.26 -22.91 19.19
CA ILE A 154 -0.07 -23.47 19.42
C ILE A 154 0.01 -24.99 19.40
N GLN A 155 -0.49 -25.64 20.45
CA GLN A 155 -0.67 -27.09 20.57
C GLN A 155 -2.16 -27.46 20.66
N ARG A 156 -2.51 -28.75 20.63
CA ARG A 156 -3.88 -29.15 21.02
C ARG A 156 -4.05 -29.02 22.54
N SER A 157 -5.29 -28.81 22.96
CA SER A 157 -5.67 -28.69 24.38
C SER A 157 -5.65 -30.01 25.16
N ASP A 158 -5.53 -31.15 24.46
CA ASP A 158 -5.40 -32.49 25.02
C ASP A 158 -3.96 -33.06 24.96
N ASP A 159 -3.03 -32.35 24.31
CA ASP A 159 -1.60 -32.68 24.34
C ASP A 159 -0.95 -32.29 25.68
N THR A 160 0.09 -33.01 26.11
CA THR A 160 0.95 -32.59 27.22
C THR A 160 1.51 -31.18 26.96
N PRO A 161 1.45 -30.24 27.92
CA PRO A 161 1.94 -28.88 27.72
C PRO A 161 3.42 -28.80 27.30
N LEU A 162 3.68 -28.10 26.20
CA LEU A 162 5.01 -27.70 25.77
C LEU A 162 5.51 -26.57 26.67
N THR A 163 6.59 -26.82 27.41
CA THR A 163 7.20 -25.85 28.34
C THR A 163 8.51 -25.24 27.84
N SER A 164 8.99 -25.68 26.67
CA SER A 164 10.26 -25.32 26.05
C SER A 164 10.15 -25.34 24.51
N LEU A 165 11.13 -24.73 23.84
CA LEU A 165 11.34 -24.86 22.39
C LEU A 165 12.48 -25.84 22.04
N GLU A 166 13.12 -26.39 23.07
CA GLU A 166 14.04 -27.53 23.06
C GLU A 166 13.31 -28.79 23.53
#